data_AF-A0A4Y7U988-F1
#
_entry.id   AF-A0A4Y7U988-F1
#
_cell.length_a   1.000
_cell.length_b   1.000
_cell.length_c   1.000
_cell.angle_alpha   90.00
_cell.angle_beta   90.00
_cell.angle_gamma   90.00
#
_symmetry.space_group_name_H-M   'P 1'
#
loop_
_entity.id
_entity.type
_entity.pdbx_description
1 polymer ?
#
loop_
_entity_poly.entity_id
_entity_poly.type
_entity_poly.pdbx_seq_one_letter_code
_entity_poly.pdbx_strand_id
1 'polypeptide(L)'
;MQNGLIDLRYYLSSRSYNSIIKNFYLHKTLITYRFDEFKDLQLNTSYGKKSYFEKIELLVDQGFLKVGTIAELNAISISKANENNYFQITDLLNSEYEKYEFLQKNANSPESHLLASNANFQLLALEERLFALLHQEKYGDDVLPVSSLLSYETLDLSFPKANVYRVLIDNFPIPDETVPLLDIVQYRDEESNRLNFLRLRRWANNISEKNLSEKEIAEEIEYLITEFKREMELAGMKYKFSKFEFLFKLLPNSVEKVIKLSLSEILDPLFQLRKEKISLLEIENKATGNELAYVIKA
;
A
#
# COMPACT_ATOMS: atom_id res chain seq x y z
N MET A 1 12.11 5.06 1.35
CA MET A 1 11.08 4.11 0.89
C MET A 1 11.75 2.89 0.28
N GLN A 2 11.13 1.72 0.40
CA GLN A 2 11.60 0.47 -0.20
C GLN A 2 11.04 0.32 -1.61
N ASN A 3 11.63 -0.60 -2.38
CA ASN A 3 11.09 -1.02 -3.67
C ASN A 3 9.85 -1.90 -3.44
N GLY A 4 8.89 -1.85 -4.35
CA GLY A 4 7.72 -2.71 -4.37
C GLY A 4 7.81 -3.73 -5.49
N LEU A 5 7.36 -4.94 -5.23
CA LEU A 5 7.13 -5.97 -6.23
C LEU A 5 5.62 -6.10 -6.45
N ILE A 6 5.18 -6.16 -7.70
CA ILE A 6 3.77 -6.31 -8.08
C ILE A 6 3.57 -7.48 -9.06
N ASP A 7 2.49 -8.22 -8.88
CA ASP A 7 2.00 -9.20 -9.84
C ASP A 7 0.86 -8.59 -10.67
N LEU A 8 1.09 -8.46 -11.98
CA LEU A 8 0.12 -7.84 -12.90
C LEU A 8 -1.17 -8.66 -13.06
N ARG A 9 -1.23 -9.90 -12.56
CA ARG A 9 -2.48 -10.68 -12.50
C ARG A 9 -3.49 -10.12 -11.50
N TYR A 10 -3.07 -9.33 -10.52
CA TYR A 10 -4.01 -8.55 -9.70
C TYR A 10 -4.63 -7.38 -10.47
N TYR A 11 -4.08 -7.04 -11.64
CA TYR A 11 -4.34 -5.78 -12.32
C TYR A 11 -4.91 -5.95 -13.74
N LEU A 12 -5.78 -6.96 -13.92
CA LEU A 12 -6.36 -7.28 -15.23
C LEU A 12 -7.54 -6.37 -15.65
N SER A 13 -8.07 -5.53 -14.75
CA SER A 13 -9.21 -4.64 -15.02
C SER A 13 -8.86 -3.15 -14.93
N SER A 14 -9.70 -2.26 -15.47
CA SER A 14 -9.46 -0.80 -15.48
C SER A 14 -9.36 -0.22 -14.07
N ARG A 15 -10.26 -0.63 -13.18
CA ARG A 15 -10.23 -0.24 -11.75
C ARG A 15 -8.90 -0.64 -11.09
N SER A 16 -8.28 -1.69 -11.60
CA SER A 16 -7.04 -2.22 -11.05
C SER A 16 -5.81 -1.44 -11.52
N TYR A 17 -5.81 -0.87 -12.74
CA TYR A 17 -4.74 0.03 -13.19
C TYR A 17 -4.56 1.23 -12.24
N ASN A 18 -5.68 1.83 -11.81
CA ASN A 18 -5.65 2.94 -10.86
C ASN A 18 -5.06 2.51 -9.51
N SER A 19 -5.24 1.25 -9.13
CA SER A 19 -4.59 0.69 -7.94
C SER A 19 -3.07 0.59 -8.06
N ILE A 20 -2.52 0.38 -9.26
CA ILE A 20 -1.06 0.39 -9.47
C ILE A 20 -0.50 1.79 -9.23
N ILE A 21 -1.16 2.84 -9.74
CA ILE A 21 -0.71 4.23 -9.58
C ILE A 21 -0.54 4.59 -8.11
N LYS A 22 -1.46 4.13 -7.25
CA LYS A 22 -1.43 4.39 -5.80
C LYS A 22 -0.18 3.82 -5.12
N ASN A 23 0.34 2.69 -5.61
CA ASN A 23 1.54 2.09 -5.06
C ASN A 23 2.79 2.96 -5.26
N PHE A 24 2.81 3.85 -6.27
CA PHE A 24 3.89 4.82 -6.45
C PHE A 24 3.93 5.89 -5.36
N TYR A 25 2.88 6.02 -4.55
CA TYR A 25 2.88 6.88 -3.37
C TYR A 25 3.66 6.26 -2.19
N LEU A 26 3.75 4.93 -2.12
CA LEU A 26 4.33 4.19 -0.99
C LEU A 26 5.71 3.59 -1.32
N HIS A 27 5.96 3.31 -2.59
CA HIS A 27 7.15 2.60 -3.04
C HIS A 27 8.03 3.50 -3.92
N LYS A 28 9.35 3.33 -3.75
CA LYS A 28 10.35 4.09 -4.53
C LYS A 28 10.33 3.69 -6.00
N THR A 29 10.26 2.39 -6.25
CA THR A 29 10.23 1.80 -7.59
C THR A 29 9.37 0.56 -7.52
N LEU A 30 8.49 0.37 -8.51
CA LEU A 30 7.74 -0.86 -8.67
C LEU A 30 8.46 -1.77 -9.65
N ILE A 31 8.45 -3.05 -9.35
CA ILE A 31 9.02 -4.13 -10.16
C ILE A 31 7.91 -5.12 -10.43
N THR A 32 7.79 -5.61 -11.66
CA THR A 32 6.91 -6.74 -12.00
C THR A 32 7.73 -7.88 -12.60
N TYR A 33 7.30 -9.11 -12.38
CA TYR A 33 8.01 -10.32 -12.84
C TYR A 33 7.23 -11.15 -13.86
N ARG A 34 5.98 -10.78 -14.19
CA ARG A 34 5.09 -11.47 -15.14
C ARG A 34 4.64 -10.57 -16.29
N PHE A 35 5.52 -9.69 -16.77
CA PHE A 35 5.15 -8.74 -17.83
C PHE A 35 4.80 -9.43 -19.15
N ASP A 36 5.56 -10.45 -19.57
CA ASP A 36 5.29 -11.18 -20.80
C ASP A 36 3.97 -11.98 -20.74
N GLU A 37 3.72 -12.66 -19.61
CA GLU A 37 2.44 -13.36 -19.39
C GLU A 37 1.26 -12.38 -19.39
N PHE A 38 1.42 -11.22 -18.77
CA PHE A 38 0.41 -10.16 -18.80
C PHE A 38 0.17 -9.66 -20.23
N LYS A 39 1.23 -9.43 -21.01
CA LYS A 39 1.14 -9.04 -22.42
C LYS A 39 0.36 -10.07 -23.23
N ASP A 40 0.73 -11.34 -23.12
CA ASP A 40 0.06 -12.41 -23.85
C ASP A 40 -1.41 -12.53 -23.45
N LEU A 41 -1.72 -12.42 -22.15
CA LEU A 41 -3.10 -12.44 -21.67
C LEU A 41 -3.92 -11.27 -22.23
N GLN A 42 -3.36 -10.06 -22.26
CA GLN A 42 -4.09 -8.88 -22.72
C GLN A 42 -4.23 -8.79 -24.25
N LEU A 43 -3.28 -9.32 -25.02
CA LEU A 43 -3.25 -9.20 -26.47
C LEU A 43 -3.80 -10.42 -27.21
N ASN A 44 -3.68 -11.62 -26.63
CA ASN A 44 -3.94 -12.87 -27.34
C ASN A 44 -5.16 -13.66 -26.82
N THR A 45 -5.89 -13.14 -25.84
CA THR A 45 -7.11 -13.80 -25.30
C THR A 45 -8.38 -13.01 -25.64
N SER A 46 -9.53 -13.71 -25.62
CA SER A 46 -10.83 -13.10 -25.91
C SER A 46 -11.32 -12.10 -24.85
N TYR A 47 -10.76 -12.13 -23.64
CA TYR A 47 -11.09 -11.24 -22.54
C TYR A 47 -10.03 -10.16 -22.28
N GLY A 48 -8.89 -10.24 -22.97
CA GLY A 48 -7.83 -9.24 -22.92
C GLY A 48 -8.25 -7.89 -23.50
N LYS A 49 -7.59 -6.83 -23.03
CA LYS A 49 -7.82 -5.45 -23.47
C LYS A 49 -6.50 -4.80 -23.86
N LYS A 50 -6.29 -4.60 -25.17
CA LYS A 50 -5.12 -3.92 -25.73
C LYS A 50 -4.84 -2.56 -25.07
N SER A 51 -5.87 -1.77 -24.82
CA SER A 51 -5.73 -0.46 -24.17
C SER A 51 -5.22 -0.54 -22.73
N TYR A 52 -5.32 -1.68 -22.05
CA TYR A 52 -4.76 -1.87 -20.71
C TYR A 52 -3.29 -2.26 -20.81
N PHE A 53 -2.94 -3.12 -21.77
CA PHE A 53 -1.55 -3.41 -22.08
C PHE A 53 -0.77 -2.13 -22.40
N GLU A 54 -1.27 -1.29 -23.32
CA GLU A 54 -0.63 -0.04 -23.73
C GLU A 54 -0.37 0.92 -22.55
N LYS A 55 -1.25 0.93 -21.54
CA LYS A 55 -1.05 1.74 -20.33
C LYS A 55 0.08 1.23 -19.46
N ILE A 56 0.17 -0.09 -19.24
CA ILE A 56 1.25 -0.69 -18.45
C ILE A 56 2.57 -0.62 -19.20
N GLU A 57 2.56 -0.88 -20.51
CA GLU A 57 3.72 -0.74 -21.40
C GLU A 57 4.29 0.67 -21.32
N LEU A 58 3.44 1.71 -21.34
CA LEU A 58 3.88 3.09 -21.14
C LEU A 58 4.59 3.29 -19.79
N LEU A 59 4.12 2.68 -18.70
CA LEU A 59 4.81 2.77 -17.40
C LEU A 59 6.19 2.10 -17.43
N VAL A 60 6.32 1.02 -18.19
CA VAL A 60 7.60 0.32 -18.39
C VAL A 60 8.55 1.17 -19.24
N ASP A 61 8.07 1.68 -20.37
CA ASP A 61 8.85 2.50 -21.30
C ASP A 61 9.37 3.78 -20.66
N GLN A 62 8.57 4.40 -19.78
CA GLN A 62 8.96 5.59 -19.03
C GLN A 62 9.83 5.27 -17.79
N GLY A 63 10.13 3.99 -17.53
CA GLY A 63 10.97 3.54 -16.43
C GLY A 63 10.30 3.65 -15.05
N PHE A 64 8.99 3.90 -14.98
CA PHE A 64 8.24 3.90 -13.71
C PHE A 64 8.03 2.48 -13.20
N LEU A 65 7.77 1.51 -14.09
CA LEU A 65 7.64 0.09 -13.74
C LEU A 65 8.83 -0.69 -14.32
N LYS A 66 9.63 -1.32 -13.46
CA LYS A 66 10.73 -2.18 -13.91
C LYS A 66 10.21 -3.59 -14.18
N VAL A 67 10.75 -4.24 -15.21
CA VAL A 67 10.46 -5.64 -15.52
C VAL A 67 11.62 -6.50 -15.04
N GLY A 68 11.34 -7.43 -14.14
CA GLY A 68 12.19 -8.59 -13.85
C GLY A 68 11.65 -9.82 -14.59
N THR A 69 12.45 -10.88 -14.68
CA THR A 69 12.02 -12.13 -15.35
C THR A 69 12.04 -13.31 -14.37
N ILE A 70 11.07 -14.21 -14.50
CA ILE A 70 11.02 -15.44 -13.71
C ILE A 70 12.18 -16.38 -14.04
N ALA A 71 12.52 -16.46 -15.32
CA ALA A 71 13.60 -17.32 -15.81
C ALA A 71 14.94 -17.00 -15.14
N GLU A 72 15.18 -15.72 -14.84
CA GLU A 72 16.35 -15.25 -14.12
C GLU A 72 16.45 -15.71 -12.67
N LEU A 73 15.35 -16.16 -12.07
CA LEU A 73 15.26 -16.51 -10.65
C LEU A 73 15.25 -18.03 -10.41
N ASN A 74 14.89 -18.83 -11.42
CA ASN A 74 14.85 -20.30 -11.32
C ASN A 74 16.23 -20.97 -11.15
N ALA A 75 17.33 -20.23 -11.34
CA ALA A 75 18.70 -20.74 -11.25
C ALA A 75 19.44 -20.33 -9.96
N ILE A 76 18.76 -19.70 -9.00
CA ILE A 76 19.42 -19.15 -7.81
C ILE A 76 19.61 -20.25 -6.75
N SER A 77 20.80 -20.30 -6.15
CA SER A 77 21.03 -21.07 -4.92
C SER A 77 20.53 -20.27 -3.72
N ILE A 78 19.60 -20.84 -2.94
CA ILE A 78 19.05 -20.18 -1.76
C ILE A 78 20.08 -20.21 -0.63
N SER A 79 20.32 -19.06 0.00
CA SER A 79 21.16 -18.98 1.18
C SER A 79 20.59 -19.78 2.35
N LYS A 80 21.47 -20.30 3.21
CA LYS A 80 21.08 -21.02 4.43
C LYS A 80 20.20 -20.19 5.38
N ALA A 81 20.32 -18.86 5.33
CA ALA A 81 19.51 -17.96 6.15
C ALA A 81 18.03 -17.95 5.71
N ASN A 82 17.77 -18.10 4.41
CA ASN A 82 16.42 -18.05 3.85
C ASN A 82 15.85 -19.41 3.45
N GLU A 83 16.63 -20.48 3.57
CA GLU A 83 16.23 -21.86 3.24
C GLU A 83 14.91 -22.28 3.89
N ASN A 84 14.71 -21.99 5.19
CA ASN A 84 13.46 -22.29 5.89
C ASN A 84 12.26 -21.50 5.33
N ASN A 85 12.43 -20.20 5.08
CA ASN A 85 11.38 -19.35 4.52
C ASN A 85 11.00 -19.81 3.11
N TYR A 86 12.00 -20.16 2.30
CA TYR A 86 11.81 -20.70 0.96
C TYR A 86 10.95 -21.96 1.01
N PHE A 87 11.35 -22.97 1.80
CA PHE A 87 10.59 -24.22 1.90
C PHE A 87 9.16 -24.02 2.41
N GLN A 88 8.97 -23.18 3.44
CA GLN A 88 7.63 -22.87 3.94
C GLN A 88 6.74 -22.21 2.88
N ILE A 89 7.26 -21.24 2.15
CA ILE A 89 6.50 -20.56 1.10
C ILE A 89 6.17 -21.54 -0.03
N THR A 90 7.12 -22.37 -0.46
CA THR A 90 6.88 -23.35 -1.54
C THR A 90 5.87 -24.43 -1.14
N ASP A 91 5.92 -24.91 0.10
CA ASP A 91 4.98 -25.91 0.60
C ASP A 91 3.56 -25.35 0.68
N LEU A 92 3.42 -24.12 1.22
CA LEU A 92 2.15 -23.40 1.24
C LEU A 92 1.63 -23.13 -0.17
N LEU A 93 2.51 -22.74 -1.10
CA LEU A 93 2.15 -22.47 -2.48
C LEU A 93 1.58 -23.71 -3.18
N ASN A 94 2.22 -24.87 -2.99
CA ASN A 94 1.73 -26.13 -3.55
C ASN A 94 0.36 -26.51 -2.98
N SER A 95 0.19 -26.41 -1.65
CA SER A 95 -1.10 -26.67 -0.99
C SER A 95 -2.20 -25.72 -1.49
N GLU A 96 -1.89 -24.43 -1.66
CA GLU A 96 -2.88 -23.46 -2.09
C GLU A 96 -3.23 -23.61 -3.58
N TYR A 97 -2.27 -24.04 -4.40
CA TYR A 97 -2.50 -24.37 -5.80
C TYR A 97 -3.49 -25.54 -5.95
N GLU A 98 -3.27 -26.64 -5.23
CA GLU A 98 -4.20 -27.79 -5.22
C GLU A 98 -5.61 -27.39 -4.78
N LYS A 99 -5.70 -26.56 -3.73
CA LYS A 99 -6.96 -26.02 -3.22
C LYS A 99 -7.66 -25.13 -4.26
N TYR A 100 -6.92 -24.23 -4.90
CA TYR A 100 -7.47 -23.36 -5.94
C TYR A 100 -8.00 -24.17 -7.13
N GLU A 101 -7.24 -25.13 -7.65
CA GLU A 101 -7.68 -25.98 -8.76
C GLU A 101 -8.96 -26.77 -8.41
N PHE A 102 -9.01 -27.32 -7.19
CA PHE A 102 -10.19 -28.01 -6.69
C PHE A 102 -11.40 -27.07 -6.61
N LEU A 103 -11.26 -25.90 -5.98
CA LEU A 103 -12.35 -24.93 -5.83
C LEU A 103 -12.83 -24.40 -7.18
N GLN A 104 -11.91 -24.08 -8.10
CA GLN A 104 -12.24 -23.58 -9.42
C GLN A 104 -13.04 -24.62 -10.23
N LYS A 105 -12.60 -25.88 -10.22
CA LYS A 105 -13.27 -26.98 -10.94
C LYS A 105 -14.68 -27.26 -10.42
N ASN A 106 -14.91 -27.06 -9.13
CA ASN A 106 -16.19 -27.34 -8.46
C ASN A 106 -17.05 -26.09 -8.26
N ALA A 107 -16.61 -24.91 -8.71
CA ALA A 107 -17.36 -23.67 -8.55
C ALA A 107 -18.63 -23.67 -9.42
N ASN A 108 -19.78 -23.76 -8.78
CA ASN A 108 -21.10 -23.85 -9.41
C ASN A 108 -22.12 -22.87 -8.81
N SER A 109 -21.69 -22.05 -7.85
CA SER A 109 -22.50 -21.10 -7.11
C SER A 109 -21.72 -19.81 -6.88
N PRO A 110 -22.37 -18.66 -6.65
CA PRO A 110 -21.68 -17.42 -6.32
C PRO A 110 -20.73 -17.55 -5.12
N GLU A 111 -21.11 -18.33 -4.10
CA GLU A 111 -20.29 -18.58 -2.91
C GLU A 111 -19.04 -19.41 -3.22
N SER A 112 -19.18 -20.48 -4.01
CA SER A 112 -18.03 -21.29 -4.42
C SER A 112 -17.08 -20.55 -5.37
N HIS A 113 -17.61 -19.65 -6.22
CA HIS A 113 -16.79 -18.71 -7.00
C HIS A 113 -16.03 -17.72 -6.12
N LEU A 114 -16.65 -17.21 -5.04
CA LEU A 114 -15.97 -16.34 -4.08
C LEU A 114 -14.83 -17.07 -3.37
N LEU A 115 -15.06 -18.32 -2.94
CA LEU A 115 -14.02 -19.16 -2.33
C LEU A 115 -12.85 -19.41 -3.29
N ALA A 116 -13.14 -19.74 -4.55
CA ALA A 116 -12.11 -19.91 -5.58
C ALA A 116 -11.33 -18.61 -5.83
N SER A 117 -12.02 -17.46 -5.84
CA SER A 117 -11.37 -16.15 -5.97
C SER A 117 -10.45 -15.84 -4.79
N ASN A 118 -10.87 -16.13 -3.57
CA ASN A 118 -10.07 -15.92 -2.37
C ASN A 118 -8.82 -16.82 -2.37
N ALA A 119 -8.97 -18.09 -2.75
CA ALA A 119 -7.84 -19.01 -2.93
C ALA A 119 -6.85 -18.50 -4.00
N ASN A 120 -7.35 -17.99 -5.12
CA ASN A 120 -6.51 -17.36 -6.14
C ASN A 120 -5.74 -16.14 -5.59
N PHE A 121 -6.39 -15.28 -4.78
CA PHE A 121 -5.70 -14.15 -4.17
C PHE A 121 -4.60 -14.58 -3.19
N GLN A 122 -4.81 -15.66 -2.44
CA GLN A 122 -3.79 -16.25 -1.57
C GLN A 122 -2.62 -16.82 -2.38
N LEU A 123 -2.91 -17.55 -3.46
CA LEU A 123 -1.91 -18.10 -4.38
C LEU A 123 -1.01 -16.99 -4.94
N LEU A 124 -1.61 -15.96 -5.53
CA LEU A 124 -0.89 -14.83 -6.11
C LEU A 124 0.00 -14.11 -5.06
N ALA A 125 -0.44 -14.04 -3.81
CA ALA A 125 0.30 -13.40 -2.72
C ALA A 125 1.50 -14.25 -2.28
N LEU A 126 1.36 -15.57 -2.27
CA LEU A 126 2.46 -16.50 -2.00
C LEU A 126 3.50 -16.48 -3.12
N GLU A 127 3.06 -16.42 -4.37
CA GLU A 127 3.95 -16.27 -5.52
C GLU A 127 4.74 -14.97 -5.40
N GLU A 128 4.08 -13.84 -5.17
CA GLU A 128 4.75 -12.54 -5.03
C GLU A 128 5.80 -12.53 -3.88
N ARG A 129 5.50 -13.19 -2.75
CA ARG A 129 6.46 -13.38 -1.64
C ARG A 129 7.64 -14.24 -2.04
N LEU A 130 7.41 -15.34 -2.74
CA LEU A 130 8.47 -16.20 -3.25
C LEU A 130 9.39 -15.40 -4.19
N PHE A 131 8.81 -14.62 -5.10
CA PHE A 131 9.57 -13.74 -5.99
C PHE A 131 10.37 -12.68 -5.23
N ALA A 132 9.80 -12.08 -4.19
CA ALA A 132 10.51 -11.12 -3.36
C ALA A 132 11.74 -11.73 -2.68
N LEU A 133 11.60 -12.93 -2.13
CA LEU A 133 12.71 -13.68 -1.53
C LEU A 133 13.79 -14.01 -2.57
N LEU A 134 13.40 -14.53 -3.74
CA LEU A 134 14.34 -14.86 -4.81
C LEU A 134 15.05 -13.62 -5.36
N HIS A 135 14.34 -12.51 -5.50
CA HIS A 135 14.92 -11.23 -5.92
C HIS A 135 15.97 -10.76 -4.91
N GLN A 136 15.68 -10.85 -3.62
CA GLN A 136 16.63 -10.50 -2.56
C GLN A 136 17.88 -11.39 -2.61
N GLU A 137 17.71 -12.71 -2.78
CA GLU A 137 18.85 -13.65 -2.89
C GLU A 137 19.77 -13.33 -4.07
N LYS A 138 19.19 -12.95 -5.23
CA LYS A 138 19.98 -12.66 -6.43
C LYS A 138 20.65 -11.30 -6.43
N TYR A 139 19.89 -10.27 -6.06
CA TYR A 139 20.29 -8.88 -6.26
C TYR A 139 20.74 -8.20 -4.97
N GLY A 140 20.49 -8.81 -3.80
CA GLY A 140 20.76 -8.20 -2.49
C GLY A 140 19.81 -7.04 -2.13
N ASP A 141 18.87 -6.73 -3.01
CA ASP A 141 17.90 -5.64 -2.85
C ASP A 141 16.59 -6.16 -2.26
N ASP A 142 16.19 -5.59 -1.12
CA ASP A 142 14.88 -5.83 -0.52
C ASP A 142 13.75 -5.25 -1.38
N VAL A 143 12.82 -6.11 -1.77
CA VAL A 143 11.58 -5.72 -2.46
C VAL A 143 10.38 -6.18 -1.62
N LEU A 144 9.40 -5.30 -1.43
CA LEU A 144 8.21 -5.63 -0.67
C LEU A 144 7.14 -6.20 -1.60
N PRO A 145 6.53 -7.36 -1.29
CA PRO A 145 5.38 -7.88 -2.03
C PRO A 145 4.16 -6.96 -1.81
N VAL A 146 3.78 -6.20 -2.82
CA VAL A 146 2.78 -5.12 -2.69
C VAL A 146 1.37 -5.61 -2.98
N SER A 147 1.20 -6.47 -3.98
CA SER A 147 -0.12 -6.97 -4.38
C SER A 147 -0.72 -7.89 -3.32
N SER A 148 0.12 -8.49 -2.48
CA SER A 148 -0.28 -9.23 -1.28
C SER A 148 -1.04 -8.37 -0.26
N LEU A 149 -0.86 -7.04 -0.28
CA LEU A 149 -1.65 -6.11 0.54
C LEU A 149 -3.11 -6.05 0.11
N LEU A 150 -3.42 -6.28 -1.18
CA LEU A 150 -4.80 -6.38 -1.65
C LEU A 150 -5.48 -7.67 -1.19
N SER A 151 -4.68 -8.69 -0.87
CA SER A 151 -5.14 -9.96 -0.30
C SER A 151 -5.09 -9.99 1.23
N TYR A 152 -4.78 -8.86 1.88
CA TYR A 152 -4.48 -8.85 3.31
C TYR A 152 -5.62 -9.37 4.20
N GLU A 153 -6.86 -8.99 3.88
CA GLU A 153 -8.06 -9.51 4.55
C GLU A 153 -8.24 -11.02 4.35
N THR A 154 -7.74 -11.57 3.24
CA THR A 154 -7.83 -13.00 2.93
C THR A 154 -6.72 -13.83 3.57
N LEU A 155 -5.64 -13.20 4.06
CA LEU A 155 -4.46 -13.91 4.57
C LEU A 155 -4.56 -14.32 6.05
N ASP A 156 -5.68 -14.02 6.72
CA ASP A 156 -5.95 -14.31 8.15
C ASP A 156 -4.75 -14.05 9.08
N LEU A 157 -4.03 -12.95 8.81
CA LEU A 157 -2.83 -12.60 9.57
C LEU A 157 -3.25 -12.04 10.93
N SER A 158 -2.86 -12.72 12.01
CA SER A 158 -3.14 -12.33 13.39
C SER A 158 -1.84 -12.08 14.18
N PHE A 159 -1.28 -10.88 14.03
CA PHE A 159 -0.17 -10.43 14.87
C PHE A 159 -0.21 -8.91 15.11
N PRO A 160 0.40 -8.39 16.19
CA PRO A 160 0.30 -6.97 16.59
C PRO A 160 0.66 -5.98 15.48
N LYS A 161 1.77 -6.24 14.78
CA LYS A 161 2.21 -5.44 13.64
C LYS A 161 1.19 -5.46 12.51
N ALA A 162 0.53 -6.60 12.29
CA ALA A 162 -0.49 -6.72 11.28
C ALA A 162 -1.71 -5.83 11.55
N ASN A 163 -2.12 -5.70 12.82
CA ASN A 163 -3.23 -4.84 13.21
C ASN A 163 -2.94 -3.35 12.95
N VAL A 164 -1.71 -2.90 13.26
CA VAL A 164 -1.28 -1.51 13.00
C VAL A 164 -1.32 -1.19 11.51
N TYR A 165 -0.76 -2.06 10.67
CA TYR A 165 -0.77 -1.84 9.23
C TYR A 165 -2.18 -1.96 8.64
N ARG A 166 -3.06 -2.81 9.17
CA ARG A 166 -4.48 -2.88 8.75
C ARG A 166 -5.16 -1.53 8.95
N VAL A 167 -5.13 -1.01 10.17
CA VAL A 167 -5.73 0.30 10.49
C VAL A 167 -5.14 1.42 9.63
N LEU A 168 -3.82 1.42 9.41
CA LEU A 168 -3.16 2.42 8.56
C LEU A 168 -3.55 2.30 7.08
N ILE A 169 -3.53 1.09 6.50
CA ILE A 169 -3.78 0.86 5.08
C ILE A 169 -5.23 1.18 4.73
N ASP A 170 -6.18 0.71 5.55
CA ASP A 170 -7.62 0.89 5.32
C ASP A 170 -8.03 2.36 5.34
N ASN A 171 -7.23 3.19 6.01
CA ASN A 171 -7.48 4.61 6.18
C ASN A 171 -6.42 5.48 5.51
N PHE A 172 -5.53 4.87 4.74
CA PHE A 172 -4.45 5.60 4.11
C PHE A 172 -5.05 6.58 3.09
N PRO A 173 -4.69 7.87 3.13
CA PRO A 173 -5.15 8.85 2.16
C PRO A 173 -4.52 8.50 0.82
N ILE A 174 -5.36 8.04 -0.08
CA ILE A 174 -4.94 7.61 -1.39
C ILE A 174 -5.30 8.73 -2.37
N PRO A 175 -4.35 9.21 -3.19
CA PRO A 175 -4.64 10.19 -4.24
C PRO A 175 -5.79 9.73 -5.13
N ASP A 176 -6.66 10.67 -5.49
CA ASP A 176 -7.75 10.40 -6.43
C ASP A 176 -7.20 9.95 -7.80
N GLU A 177 -7.99 9.19 -8.54
CA GLU A 177 -7.59 8.65 -9.85
C GLU A 177 -7.34 9.74 -10.90
N THR A 178 -7.79 10.98 -10.65
CA THR A 178 -7.53 12.15 -11.48
C THR A 178 -6.15 12.76 -11.27
N VAL A 179 -5.43 12.41 -10.20
CA VAL A 179 -4.10 12.95 -9.92
C VAL A 179 -3.06 12.35 -10.88
N PRO A 180 -2.30 13.16 -11.63
CA PRO A 180 -1.26 12.65 -12.52
C PRO A 180 -0.20 11.83 -11.79
N LEU A 181 0.21 10.70 -12.37
CA LEU A 181 1.27 9.85 -11.82
C LEU A 181 2.57 10.63 -11.56
N LEU A 182 2.91 11.58 -12.42
CA LEU A 182 4.12 12.38 -12.26
C LEU A 182 4.07 13.24 -10.99
N ASP A 183 2.91 13.80 -10.65
CA ASP A 183 2.73 14.60 -9.46
C ASP A 183 2.83 13.72 -8.19
N ILE A 184 2.31 12.48 -8.25
CA ILE A 184 2.47 11.48 -7.19
C ILE A 184 3.95 11.15 -6.97
N VAL A 185 4.68 10.91 -8.06
CA VAL A 185 6.13 10.61 -8.03
C VAL A 185 6.93 11.80 -7.49
N GLN A 186 6.62 13.02 -7.93
CA GLN A 186 7.26 14.23 -7.44
C GLN A 186 7.00 14.45 -5.95
N TYR A 187 5.73 14.39 -5.52
CA TYR A 187 5.36 14.49 -4.12
C TYR A 187 6.12 13.47 -3.26
N ARG A 188 6.17 12.21 -3.69
CA ARG A 188 6.91 11.15 -2.99
C ARG A 188 8.41 11.50 -2.87
N ASP A 189 9.00 12.03 -3.93
CA ASP A 189 10.45 12.26 -4.00
C ASP A 189 10.91 13.54 -3.29
N GLU A 190 9.99 14.45 -2.92
CA GLU A 190 10.29 15.61 -2.08
C GLU A 190 10.88 15.21 -0.72
N GLU A 191 11.96 15.89 -0.31
CA GLU A 191 12.71 15.56 0.90
C GLU A 191 11.85 15.60 2.18
N SER A 192 10.97 16.60 2.30
CA SER A 192 10.04 16.73 3.43
C SER A 192 9.07 15.55 3.52
N ASN A 193 8.53 15.11 2.39
CA ASN A 193 7.54 14.03 2.35
C ASN A 193 8.22 12.68 2.61
N ARG A 194 9.45 12.49 2.11
CA ARG A 194 10.28 11.32 2.46
C ARG A 194 10.55 11.24 3.96
N LEU A 195 10.88 12.36 4.60
CA LEU A 195 11.09 12.42 6.04
C LEU A 195 9.80 12.07 6.79
N ASN A 196 8.66 12.64 6.40
CA ASN A 196 7.37 12.36 7.01
C ASN A 196 6.99 10.87 6.88
N PHE A 197 7.24 10.25 5.72
CA PHE A 197 7.03 8.81 5.55
C PHE A 197 7.91 7.97 6.48
N LEU A 198 9.18 8.36 6.67
CA LEU A 198 10.07 7.67 7.59
C LEU A 198 9.60 7.78 9.05
N ARG A 199 9.04 8.93 9.45
CA ARG A 199 8.45 9.13 10.78
C ARG A 199 7.23 8.23 10.97
N LEU A 200 6.32 8.20 10.00
CA LEU A 200 5.15 7.31 10.02
C LEU A 200 5.56 5.84 10.18
N ARG A 201 6.52 5.39 9.36
CA ARG A 201 7.02 4.00 9.42
C ARG A 201 7.64 3.67 10.77
N ARG A 202 8.41 4.61 11.33
CA ARG A 202 9.01 4.44 12.66
C ARG A 202 7.95 4.36 13.75
N TRP A 203 6.95 5.24 13.72
CA TRP A 203 5.81 5.21 14.64
C TRP A 203 5.05 3.88 14.55
N ALA A 204 4.74 3.42 13.34
CA ALA A 204 4.04 2.16 13.11
C ALA A 204 4.82 0.96 13.69
N ASN A 205 6.14 0.93 13.54
CA ASN A 205 6.98 -0.10 14.15
C ASN A 205 6.97 0.00 15.68
N ASN A 206 7.16 1.19 16.25
CA ASN A 206 7.18 1.38 17.70
C ASN A 206 5.86 0.96 18.37
N ILE A 207 4.72 1.30 17.76
CA ILE A 207 3.42 0.94 18.34
C ILE A 207 3.09 -0.55 18.14
N SER A 208 3.62 -1.19 17.10
CA SER A 208 3.47 -2.62 16.91
C SER A 208 4.11 -3.48 17.99
N GLU A 209 5.12 -2.96 18.70
CA GLU A 209 5.77 -3.64 19.82
C GLU A 209 4.92 -3.61 21.12
N LYS A 210 3.89 -2.75 21.19
CA LYS A 210 3.07 -2.53 22.38
C LYS A 210 1.89 -3.49 22.52
N ASN A 211 1.68 -4.42 21.58
CA ASN A 211 0.57 -5.40 21.58
C ASN A 211 -0.83 -4.78 21.76
N LEU A 212 -1.06 -3.61 21.14
CA LEU A 212 -2.34 -2.92 21.21
C LEU A 212 -3.40 -3.60 20.34
N SER A 213 -4.66 -3.50 20.74
CA SER A 213 -5.83 -3.84 19.93
C SER A 213 -6.03 -2.83 18.80
N GLU A 214 -6.75 -3.21 17.74
CA GLU A 214 -7.12 -2.30 16.64
C GLU A 214 -7.82 -1.03 17.15
N LYS A 215 -8.64 -1.14 18.22
CA LYS A 215 -9.31 -0.01 18.87
C LYS A 215 -8.33 0.96 19.51
N GLU A 216 -7.38 0.45 20.30
CA GLU A 216 -6.37 1.28 20.96
C GLU A 216 -5.43 1.95 19.94
N ILE A 217 -5.12 1.26 18.84
CA ILE A 217 -4.34 1.84 17.73
C ILE A 217 -5.12 2.99 17.07
N ALA A 218 -6.43 2.82 16.86
CA ALA A 218 -7.26 3.89 16.31
C ALA A 218 -7.36 5.10 17.27
N GLU A 219 -7.52 4.87 18.57
CA GLU A 219 -7.54 5.94 19.58
C GLU A 219 -6.21 6.72 19.60
N GLU A 220 -5.07 6.04 19.49
CA GLU A 220 -3.76 6.71 19.38
C GLU A 220 -3.65 7.57 18.11
N ILE A 221 -4.08 7.05 16.96
CA ILE A 221 -4.07 7.80 15.70
C ILE A 221 -4.96 9.05 15.82
N GLU A 222 -6.15 8.93 16.39
CA GLU A 222 -7.05 10.06 16.64
C GLU A 222 -6.40 11.13 17.50
N TYR A 223 -5.77 10.71 18.60
CA TYR A 223 -5.07 11.60 19.51
C TYR A 223 -3.95 12.37 18.79
N LEU A 224 -3.09 11.67 18.05
CA LEU A 224 -1.96 12.28 17.34
C LEU A 224 -2.42 13.24 16.24
N ILE A 225 -3.46 12.88 15.48
CA ILE A 225 -4.04 13.77 14.46
C ILE A 225 -4.62 15.03 15.12
N THR A 226 -5.32 14.87 16.25
CA THR A 226 -5.96 15.99 16.95
C THR A 226 -4.93 16.95 17.53
N GLU A 227 -3.86 16.43 18.15
CA GLU A 227 -2.77 17.25 18.68
C GLU A 227 -2.02 17.96 17.55
N PHE A 228 -1.71 17.26 16.45
CA PHE A 228 -1.05 17.88 15.31
C PHE A 228 -1.88 19.04 14.76
N LYS A 229 -3.19 18.85 14.60
CA LYS A 229 -4.11 19.91 14.16
C LYS A 229 -4.09 21.11 15.13
N ARG A 230 -4.23 20.85 16.42
CA ARG A 230 -4.23 21.89 17.46
C ARG A 230 -2.95 22.71 17.42
N GLU A 231 -1.79 22.06 17.30
CA GLU A 231 -0.50 22.75 17.23
C GLU A 231 -0.35 23.56 15.93
N MET A 232 -0.83 23.04 14.80
CA MET A 232 -0.79 23.77 13.52
C MET A 232 -1.73 24.99 13.52
N GLU A 233 -2.91 24.88 14.14
CA GLU A 233 -3.84 26.00 14.32
C GLU A 233 -3.24 27.09 15.22
N LEU A 234 -2.61 26.72 16.34
CA LEU A 234 -1.90 27.65 17.22
C LEU A 234 -0.73 28.34 16.52
N ALA A 235 -0.08 27.64 15.60
CA ALA A 235 0.99 28.18 14.75
C ALA A 235 0.47 29.07 13.60
N GLY A 236 -0.85 29.25 13.48
CA GLY A 236 -1.47 30.01 12.40
C GLY A 236 -1.38 29.35 11.02
N MET A 237 -1.07 28.05 10.97
CA MET A 237 -0.94 27.31 9.71
C MET A 237 -2.33 26.88 9.21
N LYS A 238 -2.61 27.16 7.94
CA LYS A 238 -3.81 26.68 7.26
C LYS A 238 -3.45 25.46 6.42
N TYR A 239 -3.91 24.28 6.83
CA TYR A 239 -3.76 23.04 6.06
C TYR A 239 -5.09 22.57 5.50
N LYS A 240 -5.07 22.07 4.26
CA LYS A 240 -6.13 21.20 3.74
C LYS A 240 -5.82 19.80 4.25
N PHE A 241 -6.55 19.36 5.27
CA PHE A 241 -6.45 18.00 5.76
C PHE A 241 -7.20 17.06 4.84
N SER A 242 -6.59 15.92 4.52
CA SER A 242 -7.27 14.81 3.85
C SER A 242 -8.47 14.40 4.70
N LYS A 243 -9.58 13.99 4.07
CA LYS A 243 -10.78 13.54 4.78
C LYS A 243 -10.52 12.20 5.46
N PHE A 244 -9.92 12.24 6.64
CA PHE A 244 -9.89 11.11 7.56
C PHE A 244 -11.28 10.92 8.15
N GLU A 245 -12.15 10.18 7.45
CA GLU A 245 -13.41 9.66 8.00
C GLU A 245 -13.16 8.50 8.98
N PHE A 246 -12.13 8.66 9.83
CA PHE A 246 -11.37 7.57 10.43
C PHE A 246 -12.11 6.76 11.51
N LEU A 247 -13.12 7.31 12.20
CA LEU A 247 -13.41 6.81 13.56
C LEU A 247 -14.79 6.21 13.81
N PHE A 248 -15.70 6.26 12.82
CA PHE A 248 -17.09 5.86 13.06
C PHE A 248 -17.45 4.46 12.55
N LYS A 249 -16.66 3.88 11.64
CA LYS A 249 -16.99 2.60 10.98
C LYS A 249 -16.51 1.35 11.73
N LEU A 250 -15.58 1.48 12.69
CA LEU A 250 -14.99 0.34 13.40
C LEU A 250 -15.80 -0.13 14.64
N LEU A 251 -16.89 0.54 15.00
CA LEU A 251 -17.72 0.18 16.15
C LEU A 251 -19.08 -0.37 15.71
N PRO A 252 -19.27 -1.71 15.64
CA PRO A 252 -20.56 -2.28 15.28
C PRO A 252 -21.69 -1.98 16.27
N ASN A 253 -21.40 -1.45 17.48
CA ASN A 253 -22.38 -1.19 18.55
C ASN A 253 -22.38 0.24 19.10
N SER A 254 -21.94 1.24 18.35
CA SER A 254 -21.96 2.65 18.81
C SER A 254 -22.72 3.54 17.84
N VAL A 255 -24.04 3.39 17.84
CA VAL A 255 -24.93 4.46 17.35
C VAL A 255 -25.01 5.52 18.45
N GLU A 256 -25.05 6.80 18.02
CA GLU A 256 -25.31 8.03 18.81
C GLU A 256 -24.10 8.90 19.17
N LYS A 257 -23.34 9.34 18.16
CA LYS A 257 -23.10 10.77 17.92
C LYS A 257 -22.41 10.96 16.57
N VAL A 258 -23.18 11.42 15.59
CA VAL A 258 -22.63 11.94 14.33
C VAL A 258 -21.98 13.28 14.65
N ILE A 259 -20.69 13.29 14.98
CA ILE A 259 -19.91 14.53 14.88
C ILE A 259 -19.57 14.68 13.41
N LYS A 260 -20.39 15.45 12.69
CA LYS A 260 -19.96 16.05 11.43
C LYS A 260 -18.77 16.95 11.76
N LEU A 261 -17.54 16.48 11.52
CA LEU A 261 -16.41 17.39 11.34
C LEU A 261 -16.67 18.16 10.04
N SER A 262 -17.37 19.27 10.16
CA SER A 262 -17.69 20.15 9.05
C SER A 262 -16.41 20.79 8.52
N LEU A 263 -15.94 20.28 7.39
CA LEU A 263 -14.92 20.88 6.54
C LEU A 263 -15.52 22.16 5.95
N SER A 264 -15.39 23.28 6.66
CA SER A 264 -15.74 24.58 6.08
C SER A 264 -14.69 24.95 5.03
N GLU A 265 -15.16 25.04 3.79
CA GLU A 265 -14.48 25.62 2.63
C GLU A 265 -13.87 26.98 2.98
N ILE A 266 -12.55 27.12 2.88
CA ILE A 266 -11.92 28.43 2.85
C ILE A 266 -10.91 28.46 1.71
N LEU A 267 -11.25 29.30 0.72
CA LEU A 267 -10.44 29.68 -0.44
C LEU A 267 -9.35 30.71 -0.04
N ASP A 268 -8.31 30.74 -0.88
CA ASP A 268 -7.08 31.56 -1.00
C ASP A 268 -7.07 33.05 -0.53
N PRO A 269 -5.91 33.80 -0.54
CA PRO A 269 -4.53 33.44 -0.93
C PRO A 269 -3.39 33.89 0.03
N LEU A 270 -2.21 33.31 -0.21
CA LEU A 270 -0.83 33.84 -0.07
C LEU A 270 -0.45 34.69 1.16
N PHE A 271 0.34 34.10 2.06
CA PHE A 271 1.20 34.85 2.98
C PHE A 271 2.67 34.81 2.57
N GLN A 272 3.27 36.00 2.65
CA GLN A 272 4.69 36.28 2.48
C GLN A 272 5.53 35.49 3.53
N LEU A 273 6.87 35.53 3.37
CA LEU A 273 7.89 35.38 4.43
C LEU A 273 8.67 34.06 4.49
N ARG A 274 9.90 34.11 3.95
CA ARG A 274 10.92 33.05 4.09
C ARG A 274 11.35 32.83 5.56
N LYS A 275 11.26 33.83 6.44
CA LYS A 275 11.58 33.70 7.88
C LYS A 275 10.43 33.02 8.66
N GLU A 276 9.19 33.38 8.38
CA GLU A 276 8.02 32.71 8.95
C GLU A 276 7.95 31.26 8.48
N LYS A 277 8.31 30.98 7.22
CA LYS A 277 8.41 29.59 6.73
C LYS A 277 9.36 28.73 7.56
N ILE A 278 10.49 29.26 8.04
CA ILE A 278 11.44 28.50 8.89
C ILE A 278 10.85 28.26 10.28
N SER A 279 10.28 29.27 10.94
CA SER A 279 9.65 29.09 12.26
C SER A 279 8.45 28.15 12.18
N LEU A 280 7.67 28.21 11.10
CA LEU A 280 6.55 27.31 10.86
C LEU A 280 7.02 25.86 10.63
N LEU A 281 8.09 25.66 9.87
CA LEU A 281 8.70 24.34 9.69
C LEU A 281 9.30 23.79 10.98
N GLU A 282 9.85 24.64 11.85
CA GLU A 282 10.34 24.21 13.16
C GLU A 282 9.21 23.80 14.08
N ILE A 283 8.09 24.54 14.09
CA ILE A 283 6.91 24.20 14.87
C ILE A 283 6.32 22.88 14.37
N GLU A 284 6.14 22.73 13.07
CA GLU A 284 5.69 21.48 12.46
C GLU A 284 6.59 20.30 12.83
N ASN A 285 7.92 20.48 12.75
CA ASN A 285 8.85 19.42 13.06
C ASN A 285 8.82 18.97 14.53
N LYS A 286 8.42 19.87 15.44
CA LYS A 286 8.33 19.62 16.88
C LYS A 286 6.93 19.19 17.31
N ALA A 287 5.94 19.27 16.43
CA ALA A 287 4.56 19.06 16.80
C ALA A 287 4.27 17.61 17.17
N THR A 288 3.45 17.44 18.21
CA THR A 288 2.93 16.12 18.58
C THR A 288 2.08 15.59 17.43
N GLY A 289 2.30 14.34 17.02
CA GLY A 289 1.59 13.73 15.89
C GLY A 289 2.17 14.07 14.51
N ASN A 290 3.30 14.78 14.45
CA ASN A 290 4.08 14.96 13.22
C ASN A 290 4.57 13.63 12.62
N GLU A 291 4.56 12.55 13.40
CA GLU A 291 4.74 11.19 12.89
C GLU A 291 3.69 10.79 11.85
N LEU A 292 2.48 11.35 11.95
CA LEU A 292 1.38 11.12 11.02
C LEU A 292 1.28 12.21 9.95
N ALA A 293 2.24 13.15 9.86
CA ALA A 293 2.19 14.25 8.90
C ALA A 293 2.14 13.78 7.44
N TYR A 294 2.76 12.64 7.12
CA TYR A 294 2.71 12.04 5.77
C TYR A 294 1.28 11.68 5.34
N VAL A 295 0.44 11.37 6.31
CA VAL A 295 -0.94 10.92 6.17
C VAL A 295 -1.86 12.15 6.28
N ILE A 296 -1.63 13.03 7.25
CA ILE A 296 -2.45 14.22 7.49
C ILE A 296 -2.43 15.23 6.33
N LYS A 297 -1.29 15.34 5.63
CA LYS A 297 -1.05 16.32 4.56
C LYS A 297 -1.18 15.79 3.14
N ALA A 298 -1.41 14.48 3.01
CA ALA A 298 -1.54 13.78 1.74
C ALA A 298 -2.75 14.22 0.92
#